data_AF-A0AAV2H6R6-F1
#
_entry.id   AF-A0AAV2H6R6-F1
#
_cell.length_a   1.000
_cell.length_b   1.000
_cell.length_c   1.000
_cell.angle_alpha   90.00
_cell.angle_beta   90.00
_cell.angle_gamma   90.00
#
_symmetry.space_group_name_H-M   'P 1'
#
loop_
_entity.id
_entity.type
_entity.pdbx_description
1 polymer ?
#
loop_
_entity_poly.entity_id
_entity_poly.type
_entity_poly.pdbx_seq_one_letter_code
_entity_poly.pdbx_strand_id
1 'polypeptide(L)'
;METSKERQRLTSSVDKPSYQTVAEFQPSRTRRKDSSEHSFFSTGLLVPTLTKGKYGLAPEQLLVGRQLSPEPGLGSRSRRGSAGSGRRRSLVSSKRCSSVSNGLNIRSSVLAADSGIEHWPLVLLTLITVFVSSAARVYSLVLDQYLYSVYAKTLFGDRDIDTSSKPCLNTSDNSPNSTADKAMVTEVQNMTSNMHLYLDLISYGVGMLSNMALGASASLISRKLLLTVPIVGYFLKMAMLSIVVYWELDVSWFYLSYGVDGLCGNTSGIFLGAFLYTTDITSRDKKRTLGVAIVEAVKGIASGAVYVVAGQLIERSGFMVPSLVATGLQFVAICLVLFLPNRKRKDLEKRKQFWSLKGAVNEMLSPFVVPEDKTLRTMTGIAALSFLVLILARSGVDKIRNLFLMNLPFCFDAITIGWFLFAREVAQYAFTMIAVAFMYRWLPGFGLAILGVVSNIAGFLMYAFSQTEWNIYLAPVLGVAENLSFTLIRGEGSRLLAPELQGPWFASLAVLDSISLALSPPIFIPVYTASLGVFPGAAFVGCSAVLVIVIVLMVIYQVLWVRYMKEFLYKTLEIVSEEEENITDVKRGLTESTKLLP
;
A
#
# COMPACT_ATOMS: atom_id res chain seq x y z
N MET A 1 26.66 -52.69 -5.74
CA MET A 1 25.84 -52.15 -4.64
C MET A 1 26.31 -50.76 -4.17
N GLU A 2 27.02 -49.99 -5.02
CA GLU A 2 27.48 -48.62 -4.70
C GLU A 2 26.96 -47.56 -5.68
N THR A 3 26.35 -47.95 -6.80
CA THR A 3 25.87 -47.02 -7.84
C THR A 3 24.41 -46.57 -7.69
N SER A 4 23.65 -47.11 -6.71
CA SER A 4 22.28 -46.63 -6.43
C SER A 4 22.21 -45.60 -5.28
N LYS A 5 23.27 -45.46 -4.46
CA LYS A 5 23.33 -44.49 -3.36
C LYS A 5 23.69 -43.07 -3.79
N GLU A 6 24.24 -42.89 -4.99
CA GLU A 6 24.61 -41.58 -5.52
C GLU A 6 23.44 -40.87 -6.23
N ARG A 7 22.48 -41.64 -6.76
CA ARG A 7 21.24 -41.11 -7.35
C ARG A 7 20.21 -40.62 -6.32
N GLN A 8 20.29 -41.09 -5.07
CA GLN A 8 19.42 -40.63 -3.97
C GLN A 8 19.94 -39.36 -3.26
N ARG A 9 21.21 -38.96 -3.45
CA ARG A 9 21.70 -37.68 -2.89
C ARG A 9 21.39 -36.48 -3.77
N LEU A 10 21.23 -36.67 -5.08
CA LEU A 10 20.94 -35.60 -6.04
C LEU A 10 19.46 -35.20 -6.12
N THR A 11 18.55 -35.95 -5.50
CA THR A 11 17.11 -35.60 -5.40
C THR A 11 16.74 -34.93 -4.07
N SER A 12 17.70 -34.65 -3.18
CA SER A 12 17.44 -34.10 -1.84
C SER A 12 17.78 -32.60 -1.66
N SER A 13 18.16 -31.89 -2.73
CA SER A 13 18.56 -30.47 -2.66
C SER A 13 17.67 -29.54 -3.49
N VAL A 14 16.37 -29.84 -3.61
CA VAL A 14 15.40 -28.84 -4.04
C VAL A 14 14.92 -28.12 -2.78
N ASP A 15 15.46 -26.92 -2.56
CA ASP A 15 14.97 -25.96 -1.56
C ASP A 15 13.46 -25.74 -1.79
N LYS A 16 12.64 -26.45 -1.02
CA LYS A 16 11.20 -26.21 -0.95
C LYS A 16 11.00 -24.83 -0.31
N PRO A 17 10.29 -23.87 -0.95
CA PRO A 17 9.89 -22.65 -0.28
C PRO A 17 9.04 -23.02 0.95
N SER A 18 9.44 -22.51 2.11
CA SER A 18 8.75 -22.71 3.38
C SER A 18 7.41 -21.97 3.36
N TYR A 19 6.36 -22.65 2.90
CA TYR A 19 4.99 -22.22 3.09
C TYR A 19 4.53 -22.68 4.48
N GLN A 20 4.58 -21.76 5.45
CA GLN A 20 4.05 -22.01 6.80
C GLN A 20 2.51 -21.97 6.79
N THR A 21 1.96 -23.18 6.92
CA THR A 21 0.78 -23.62 7.69
C THR A 21 -0.51 -22.78 7.72
N VAL A 22 -1.57 -23.41 7.21
CA VAL A 22 -3.01 -23.05 7.19
C VAL A 22 -3.68 -22.99 8.59
N ALA A 23 -2.93 -23.06 9.68
CA ALA A 23 -3.52 -23.17 11.03
C ALA A 23 -4.33 -21.93 11.50
N GLU A 24 -4.19 -20.76 10.86
CA GLU A 24 -4.88 -19.52 11.27
C GLU A 24 -6.20 -19.21 10.53
N PHE A 25 -6.74 -20.17 9.76
CA PHE A 25 -8.06 -20.03 9.12
C PHE A 25 -9.20 -20.79 9.83
N GLN A 26 -8.92 -21.49 10.93
CA GLN A 26 -10.00 -21.93 11.80
C GLN A 26 -10.42 -20.77 12.73
N PRO A 27 -11.71 -20.41 12.81
CA PRO A 27 -12.17 -19.56 13.89
C PRO A 27 -11.86 -20.28 15.20
N SER A 28 -11.12 -19.61 16.09
CA SER A 28 -10.86 -20.07 17.43
C SER A 28 -12.20 -20.32 18.14
N ARG A 29 -12.59 -21.60 18.21
CA ARG A 29 -13.69 -22.05 19.08
C ARG A 29 -13.15 -22.00 20.52
N THR A 30 -13.27 -20.83 21.14
CA THR A 30 -13.14 -20.71 22.59
C THR A 30 -14.26 -21.53 23.23
N ARG A 31 -13.89 -22.67 23.80
CA ARG A 31 -14.79 -23.55 24.55
C ARG A 31 -15.08 -22.88 25.89
N ARG A 32 -16.05 -21.95 25.92
CA ARG A 32 -16.68 -21.49 27.16
C ARG A 32 -17.95 -22.33 27.36
N LYS A 33 -17.95 -23.18 28.39
CA LYS A 33 -19.20 -23.65 28.99
C LYS A 33 -19.88 -22.40 29.58
N ASP A 34 -21.08 -22.08 29.11
CA ASP A 34 -22.27 -22.01 29.96
C ASP A 34 -23.51 -21.64 29.13
N SER A 35 -24.63 -22.09 29.68
CA SER A 35 -26.04 -22.25 29.28
C SER A 35 -26.79 -21.16 28.48
N SER A 36 -27.86 -21.67 27.82
CA SER A 36 -29.19 -21.12 27.47
C SER A 36 -29.40 -20.19 26.26
N GLU A 37 -30.06 -20.76 25.23
CA GLU A 37 -31.23 -20.28 24.42
C GLU A 37 -31.22 -18.81 23.88
N HIS A 38 -31.52 -18.45 22.62
CA HIS A 38 -32.48 -18.93 21.63
C HIS A 38 -32.01 -18.67 20.17
N SER A 39 -32.55 -19.46 19.25
CA SER A 39 -32.45 -19.43 17.78
C SER A 39 -33.20 -18.27 17.12
N PHE A 40 -32.72 -17.73 15.98
CA PHE A 40 -33.55 -17.47 14.78
C PHE A 40 -32.71 -17.15 13.53
N PHE A 41 -33.13 -17.72 12.40
CA PHE A 41 -32.71 -17.59 10.99
C PHE A 41 -31.50 -18.39 10.47
N SER A 42 -31.85 -19.52 9.85
CA SER A 42 -31.08 -20.29 8.88
C SER A 42 -31.59 -20.02 7.45
N THR A 43 -30.66 -20.07 6.48
CA THR A 43 -30.73 -20.69 5.13
C THR A 43 -29.54 -20.14 4.33
N GLY A 44 -28.64 -20.90 3.69
CA GLY A 44 -28.46 -22.33 3.54
C GLY A 44 -27.38 -22.55 2.47
N LEU A 45 -26.33 -23.32 2.76
CA LEU A 45 -25.51 -23.98 1.73
C LEU A 45 -24.93 -25.27 2.34
N LEU A 46 -25.42 -26.41 1.86
CA LEU A 46 -25.05 -27.75 2.31
C LEU A 46 -23.61 -28.11 1.92
N VAL A 47 -22.89 -28.74 2.84
CA VAL A 47 -21.71 -29.59 2.60
C VAL A 47 -22.02 -30.97 3.19
N PRO A 48 -21.77 -32.09 2.49
CA PRO A 48 -22.09 -33.42 3.02
C PRO A 48 -21.04 -33.86 4.05
N THR A 49 -21.49 -34.26 5.24
CA THR A 49 -20.68 -34.87 6.29
C THR A 49 -20.61 -36.39 6.10
N LEU A 50 -19.39 -36.92 5.96
CA LEU A 50 -19.10 -38.36 6.06
C LEU A 50 -19.02 -38.81 7.53
N THR A 51 -19.49 -40.04 7.72
CA THR A 51 -19.81 -40.78 8.94
C THR A 51 -18.61 -41.07 9.87
N LYS A 52 -18.83 -40.97 11.20
CA LYS A 52 -17.92 -41.48 12.25
C LYS A 52 -18.20 -42.94 12.58
N GLY A 53 -17.17 -43.79 12.49
CA GLY A 53 -17.14 -45.11 13.11
C GLY A 53 -16.80 -45.02 14.60
N LYS A 54 -17.58 -45.73 15.42
CA LYS A 54 -17.32 -46.04 16.83
C LYS A 54 -16.32 -47.21 16.89
N TYR A 55 -15.38 -47.19 17.83
CA TYR A 55 -15.13 -48.27 18.80
C TYR A 55 -14.26 -47.71 19.93
N GLY A 56 -14.66 -47.94 21.17
CA GLY A 56 -13.92 -47.58 22.37
C GLY A 56 -13.37 -48.81 23.06
N LEU A 57 -12.31 -48.63 23.86
CA LEU A 57 -12.00 -49.38 25.08
C LEU A 57 -10.76 -48.74 25.73
N ALA A 58 -10.81 -48.58 27.05
CA ALA A 58 -9.75 -48.22 27.99
C ALA A 58 -9.70 -49.33 29.08
N PRO A 59 -8.90 -49.27 30.17
CA PRO A 59 -7.58 -48.65 30.45
C PRO A 59 -6.58 -49.63 31.14
N GLU A 60 -5.32 -49.24 31.41
CA GLU A 60 -4.57 -49.77 32.58
C GLU A 60 -3.41 -48.87 33.05
N GLN A 61 -3.11 -48.96 34.35
CA GLN A 61 -2.27 -48.10 35.21
C GLN A 61 -0.80 -48.53 35.30
N LEU A 62 0.14 -47.62 35.67
CA LEU A 62 1.26 -47.93 36.59
C LEU A 62 2.01 -46.68 37.10
N LEU A 63 2.64 -46.84 38.27
CA LEU A 63 2.93 -45.90 39.37
C LEU A 63 4.43 -45.56 39.56
N VAL A 64 4.69 -44.38 40.18
CA VAL A 64 5.71 -44.06 41.25
C VAL A 64 7.18 -43.70 40.95
N GLY A 65 7.63 -42.59 41.60
CA GLY A 65 9.00 -42.36 42.17
C GLY A 65 9.57 -40.92 41.96
N ARG A 66 9.38 -39.93 42.87
CA ARG A 66 10.30 -39.41 43.94
C ARG A 66 11.78 -39.21 43.52
N GLN A 67 12.58 -38.19 43.90
CA GLN A 67 12.47 -36.94 44.69
C GLN A 67 13.88 -36.24 44.68
N LEU A 68 13.93 -34.94 45.04
CA LEU A 68 15.02 -34.20 45.73
C LEU A 68 16.21 -33.55 44.96
N SER A 69 16.22 -32.20 45.03
CA SER A 69 17.40 -31.30 44.99
C SER A 69 18.21 -31.38 46.31
N PRO A 70 19.45 -30.83 46.37
CA PRO A 70 19.62 -29.45 46.88
C PRO A 70 20.81 -28.64 46.30
N GLU A 71 20.73 -27.32 46.46
CA GLU A 71 21.84 -26.32 46.45
C GLU A 71 22.57 -26.30 47.84
N PRO A 72 23.57 -25.43 48.21
CA PRO A 72 24.08 -24.17 47.60
C PRO A 72 25.64 -23.97 47.68
N GLY A 73 26.17 -22.80 47.28
CA GLY A 73 27.42 -22.29 47.89
C GLY A 73 28.28 -21.26 47.11
N LEU A 74 28.37 -20.04 47.68
CA LEU A 74 29.14 -18.84 47.30
C LEU A 74 30.66 -18.98 47.03
N GLY A 75 31.24 -18.04 46.28
CA GLY A 75 32.67 -17.69 46.39
C GLY A 75 33.21 -16.66 45.38
N SER A 76 33.86 -15.60 45.89
CA SER A 76 34.21 -14.32 45.24
C SER A 76 35.65 -14.19 44.66
N ARG A 77 35.87 -13.11 43.86
CA ARG A 77 37.15 -12.37 43.62
C ARG A 77 38.26 -13.12 42.82
N SER A 78 39.23 -12.53 42.10
CA SER A 78 39.62 -11.17 41.69
C SER A 78 40.92 -11.29 40.84
N ARG A 79 41.02 -10.49 39.75
CA ARG A 79 42.21 -9.82 39.15
C ARG A 79 43.51 -10.55 38.72
N ARG A 80 43.91 -10.12 37.50
CA ARG A 80 45.24 -9.64 37.00
C ARG A 80 46.32 -10.65 36.57
N GLY A 81 46.80 -10.45 35.33
CA GLY A 81 48.22 -10.13 35.11
C GLY A 81 48.91 -10.77 33.89
N SER A 82 49.42 -9.92 32.98
CA SER A 82 50.73 -10.01 32.27
C SER A 82 50.96 -11.16 31.26
N ALA A 83 50.96 -10.91 29.94
CA ALA A 83 52.05 -10.39 29.09
C ALA A 83 53.20 -11.40 28.79
N GLY A 84 53.49 -11.63 27.50
CA GLY A 84 54.67 -12.40 27.05
C GLY A 84 54.69 -12.83 25.57
N SER A 85 55.16 -11.94 24.68
CA SER A 85 56.03 -12.14 23.50
C SER A 85 56.23 -13.55 22.86
N GLY A 86 56.18 -13.62 21.51
CA GLY A 86 57.21 -14.35 20.75
C GLY A 86 56.83 -15.17 19.49
N ARG A 87 57.17 -14.60 18.31
CA ARG A 87 57.70 -15.23 17.07
C ARG A 87 56.93 -16.28 16.23
N ARG A 88 56.98 -16.01 14.91
CA ARG A 88 56.63 -16.82 13.73
C ARG A 88 57.43 -18.14 13.61
N ARG A 89 56.80 -19.23 13.14
CA ARG A 89 57.07 -19.90 11.84
C ARG A 89 56.14 -21.10 11.61
N SER A 90 55.93 -21.36 10.32
CA SER A 90 55.20 -22.43 9.61
C SER A 90 55.20 -23.84 10.21
N LEU A 91 54.12 -24.60 9.99
CA LEU A 91 54.15 -25.85 9.20
C LEU A 91 52.74 -26.44 9.01
N VAL A 92 52.59 -27.08 7.86
CA VAL A 92 51.40 -27.74 7.32
C VAL A 92 51.18 -29.10 8.00
N SER A 93 49.91 -29.52 7.98
CA SER A 93 49.41 -30.89 7.99
C SER A 93 48.89 -31.51 9.31
N SER A 94 47.64 -31.97 9.19
CA SER A 94 47.04 -33.14 9.84
C SER A 94 46.61 -33.01 11.31
N LYS A 95 45.30 -32.85 11.53
CA LYS A 95 44.47 -33.96 12.01
C LYS A 95 42.98 -33.59 12.12
N ARG A 96 42.21 -34.58 11.70
CA ARG A 96 40.77 -34.76 11.77
C ARG A 96 40.29 -34.79 13.23
N CYS A 97 39.04 -34.38 13.44
CA CYS A 97 38.21 -34.45 14.67
C CYS A 97 38.42 -33.39 15.76
N SER A 98 37.60 -32.33 15.72
CA SER A 98 36.76 -31.88 16.86
C SER A 98 36.02 -30.59 16.48
N SER A 99 34.71 -30.69 16.21
CA SER A 99 33.75 -29.57 16.29
C SER A 99 32.39 -30.02 15.70
N VAL A 100 31.78 -31.03 16.32
CA VAL A 100 30.34 -31.36 16.14
C VAL A 100 29.48 -30.55 17.13
N SER A 101 29.96 -29.40 17.62
CA SER A 101 29.23 -28.54 18.56
C SER A 101 28.77 -27.20 17.98
N ASN A 102 29.18 -26.82 16.76
CA ASN A 102 28.76 -25.54 16.15
C ASN A 102 27.46 -25.62 15.32
N GLY A 103 26.88 -26.81 15.15
CA GLY A 103 25.63 -27.01 14.40
C GLY A 103 24.34 -26.73 15.20
N LEU A 104 24.40 -26.77 16.54
CA LEU A 104 23.21 -26.53 17.38
C LEU A 104 23.02 -25.06 17.78
N ASN A 105 24.07 -24.24 17.82
CA ASN A 105 23.95 -22.82 18.15
C ASN A 105 23.51 -21.92 16.98
N ILE A 106 23.57 -22.40 15.74
CA ILE A 106 23.04 -21.66 14.58
C ILE A 106 21.52 -21.92 14.43
N ARG A 107 21.02 -23.07 14.91
CA ARG A 107 19.58 -23.37 14.89
C ARG A 107 18.80 -22.62 15.97
N SER A 108 19.43 -22.27 17.10
CA SER A 108 18.80 -21.44 18.13
C SER A 108 18.80 -19.94 17.80
N SER A 109 19.75 -19.44 16.98
CA SER A 109 19.76 -18.04 16.55
C SER A 109 18.80 -17.72 15.41
N VAL A 110 18.28 -18.73 14.69
CA VAL A 110 17.27 -18.54 13.62
C VAL A 110 15.83 -18.69 14.15
N LEU A 111 15.65 -19.32 15.31
CA LEU A 111 14.35 -19.49 15.97
C LEU A 111 13.97 -18.35 16.93
N ALA A 112 14.81 -17.32 17.04
CA ALA A 112 14.57 -16.13 17.85
C ALA A 112 14.60 -14.83 17.02
N ALA A 113 14.22 -14.90 15.74
CA ALA A 113 13.86 -13.69 14.99
C ALA A 113 12.51 -13.20 15.52
N ASP A 114 12.59 -12.19 16.36
CA ASP A 114 11.48 -11.48 17.00
C ASP A 114 10.29 -11.32 16.03
N SER A 115 9.20 -12.03 16.30
CA SER A 115 8.00 -12.11 15.42
C SER A 115 7.09 -10.87 15.52
N GLY A 116 7.70 -9.75 15.92
CA GLY A 116 7.09 -8.46 16.13
C GLY A 116 7.36 -7.50 14.98
N ILE A 117 6.43 -6.58 14.74
CA ILE A 117 6.65 -5.43 13.88
C ILE A 117 7.74 -4.58 14.56
N GLU A 118 8.79 -4.22 13.83
CA GLU A 118 9.79 -3.30 14.37
C GLU A 118 9.17 -1.90 14.57
N HIS A 119 8.82 -1.57 15.81
CA HIS A 119 8.04 -0.38 16.13
C HIS A 119 8.76 0.93 15.77
N TRP A 120 10.06 1.05 16.07
CA TRP A 120 10.79 2.30 15.85
C TRP A 120 10.92 2.71 14.37
N PRO A 121 11.39 1.82 13.45
CA PRO A 121 11.41 2.14 12.03
C PRO A 121 10.02 2.36 11.43
N LEU A 122 8.99 1.64 11.90
CA LEU A 122 7.62 1.84 11.45
C LEU A 122 7.12 3.23 11.83
N VAL A 123 7.32 3.65 13.09
CA VAL A 123 6.92 4.99 13.56
C VAL A 123 7.61 6.07 12.75
N LEU A 124 8.93 5.96 12.54
CA LEU A 124 9.67 6.95 11.77
C LEU A 124 9.19 7.01 10.31
N LEU A 125 8.94 5.85 9.68
CA LEU A 125 8.38 5.81 8.34
C LEU A 125 6.98 6.45 8.28
N THR A 126 6.10 6.13 9.23
CA THR A 126 4.76 6.73 9.29
C THR A 126 4.86 8.25 9.43
N LEU A 127 5.75 8.75 10.28
CA LEU A 127 6.01 10.17 10.46
C LEU A 127 6.47 10.83 9.16
N ILE A 128 7.41 10.23 8.43
CA ILE A 128 7.84 10.71 7.11
C ILE A 128 6.65 10.79 6.15
N THR A 129 5.83 9.74 6.05
CA THR A 129 4.67 9.74 5.15
C THR A 129 3.62 10.78 5.53
N VAL A 130 3.44 11.04 6.84
CA VAL A 130 2.56 12.09 7.37
C VAL A 130 3.04 13.47 6.93
N PHE A 131 4.32 13.79 7.12
CA PHE A 131 4.86 15.09 6.71
C PHE A 131 4.77 15.31 5.20
N VAL A 132 5.16 14.30 4.41
CA VAL A 132 5.04 14.37 2.94
C VAL A 132 3.59 14.58 2.51
N SER A 133 2.65 13.81 3.06
CA SER A 133 1.25 13.89 2.66
C SER A 133 0.60 15.19 3.12
N SER A 134 0.99 15.70 4.28
CA SER A 134 0.56 17.00 4.79
C SER A 134 1.05 18.14 3.88
N ALA A 135 2.34 18.13 3.53
CA ALA A 135 2.91 19.08 2.57
C ALA A 135 2.18 19.02 1.22
N ALA A 136 1.89 17.83 0.73
CA ALA A 136 1.14 17.61 -0.51
C ALA A 136 -0.26 18.23 -0.49
N ARG A 137 -0.98 18.17 0.65
CA ARG A 137 -2.34 18.73 0.75
C ARG A 137 -2.32 20.26 0.79
N VAL A 138 -1.40 20.86 1.54
CA VAL A 138 -1.21 22.32 1.54
C VAL A 138 -0.87 22.78 0.12
N TYR A 139 0.10 22.12 -0.51
CA TYR A 139 0.51 22.45 -1.88
C TYR A 139 -0.61 22.36 -2.89
N SER A 140 -1.38 21.27 -2.89
CA SER A 140 -2.48 21.11 -3.83
C SER A 140 -3.51 22.22 -3.69
N LEU A 141 -3.89 22.58 -2.45
CA LEU A 141 -4.87 23.64 -2.22
C LEU A 141 -4.34 25.00 -2.66
N VAL A 142 -3.07 25.31 -2.34
CA VAL A 142 -2.44 26.58 -2.72
C VAL A 142 -2.28 26.68 -4.23
N LEU A 143 -1.84 25.62 -4.91
CA LEU A 143 -1.66 25.62 -6.36
C LEU A 143 -3.01 25.79 -7.09
N ASP A 144 -4.03 25.03 -6.70
CA ASP A 144 -5.37 25.09 -7.33
C ASP A 144 -5.93 26.52 -7.24
N GLN A 145 -5.87 27.14 -6.04
CA GLN A 145 -6.40 28.50 -5.82
C GLN A 145 -5.51 29.59 -6.41
N TYR A 146 -4.18 29.43 -6.37
CA TYR A 146 -3.25 30.38 -6.96
C TYR A 146 -3.43 30.45 -8.48
N LEU A 147 -3.45 29.30 -9.17
CA LEU A 147 -3.66 29.26 -10.62
C LEU A 147 -5.01 29.88 -10.99
N TYR A 148 -6.06 29.54 -10.26
CA TYR A 148 -7.37 30.13 -10.47
C TYR A 148 -7.32 31.66 -10.33
N SER A 149 -6.66 32.18 -9.29
CA SER A 149 -6.54 33.63 -9.06
C SER A 149 -5.75 34.36 -10.16
N VAL A 150 -4.67 33.75 -10.67
CA VAL A 150 -3.84 34.36 -11.73
C VAL A 150 -4.59 34.41 -13.07
N TYR A 151 -5.26 33.31 -13.44
CA TYR A 151 -6.07 33.29 -14.67
C TYR A 151 -7.31 34.17 -14.54
N ALA A 152 -7.93 34.24 -13.35
CA ALA A 152 -9.03 35.16 -13.09
C ALA A 152 -8.60 36.62 -13.28
N LYS A 153 -7.46 37.05 -12.71
CA LYS A 153 -6.93 38.41 -12.90
C LYS A 153 -6.69 38.74 -14.38
N THR A 154 -6.16 37.78 -15.15
CA THR A 154 -5.90 37.95 -16.58
C THR A 154 -7.19 38.17 -17.40
N LEU A 155 -8.30 37.52 -17.03
CA LEU A 155 -9.57 37.60 -17.76
C LEU A 155 -10.52 38.70 -17.27
N PHE A 156 -10.61 38.91 -15.96
CA PHE A 156 -11.51 39.89 -15.35
C PHE A 156 -10.93 41.31 -15.31
N GLY A 157 -9.64 41.50 -15.61
CA GLY A 157 -8.97 42.80 -15.63
C GLY A 157 -8.93 43.46 -14.25
N ASP A 158 -9.15 44.77 -14.18
CA ASP A 158 -9.15 45.58 -12.93
C ASP A 158 -10.34 45.30 -11.97
N ARG A 159 -11.23 44.35 -12.30
CA ARG A 159 -12.26 43.91 -11.34
C ARG A 159 -11.59 43.00 -10.30
N ASP A 160 -11.25 43.58 -9.16
CA ASP A 160 -10.64 42.86 -8.03
C ASP A 160 -11.69 41.92 -7.40
N ILE A 161 -11.78 40.70 -7.92
CA ILE A 161 -12.63 39.64 -7.37
C ILE A 161 -11.77 38.87 -6.37
N ASP A 162 -12.14 38.96 -5.09
CA ASP A 162 -11.56 38.13 -4.05
C ASP A 162 -11.98 36.66 -4.25
N THR A 163 -11.26 35.98 -5.13
CA THR A 163 -11.45 34.56 -5.47
C THR A 163 -11.15 33.62 -4.30
N SER A 164 -10.52 34.13 -3.23
CA SER A 164 -10.24 33.38 -2.00
C SER A 164 -11.49 33.23 -1.13
N SER A 165 -12.33 34.28 -1.03
CA SER A 165 -13.52 34.33 -0.16
C SER A 165 -14.86 34.21 -0.91
N LYS A 166 -14.90 34.59 -2.20
CA LYS A 166 -16.10 34.53 -3.06
C LYS A 166 -15.73 34.05 -4.46
N PRO A 167 -15.56 32.74 -4.66
CA PRO A 167 -15.18 32.18 -5.97
C PRO A 167 -16.28 32.34 -7.03
N CYS A 168 -17.54 32.55 -6.61
CA CYS A 168 -18.68 32.79 -7.49
C CYS A 168 -19.06 34.28 -7.56
N LEU A 169 -19.30 34.77 -8.78
CA LEU A 169 -19.99 36.04 -8.99
C LEU A 169 -21.49 35.86 -8.70
N ASN A 170 -22.03 36.72 -7.84
CA ASN A 170 -23.43 36.68 -7.43
C ASN A 170 -24.33 36.98 -8.64
N THR A 171 -24.81 35.94 -9.32
CA THR A 171 -25.62 36.03 -10.55
C THR A 171 -27.11 36.08 -10.21
N SER A 172 -27.47 36.83 -9.16
CA SER A 172 -28.87 37.01 -8.74
C SER A 172 -29.61 38.10 -9.51
N ASP A 173 -29.02 38.70 -10.55
CA ASP A 173 -29.70 39.66 -11.41
C ASP A 173 -29.79 39.14 -12.84
N ASN A 174 -31.02 39.19 -13.40
CA ASN A 174 -31.34 39.07 -14.83
C ASN A 174 -30.73 40.23 -15.64
N SER A 175 -29.43 40.46 -15.47
CA SER A 175 -28.66 41.40 -16.26
C SER A 175 -28.08 40.67 -17.47
N PRO A 176 -27.97 41.32 -18.64
CA PRO A 176 -27.33 40.77 -19.83
C PRO A 176 -25.83 40.42 -19.63
N ASN A 177 -25.24 40.83 -18.50
CA ASN A 177 -23.86 40.49 -18.12
C ASN A 177 -23.74 39.12 -17.44
N SER A 178 -24.84 38.54 -16.93
CA SER A 178 -24.81 37.26 -16.19
C SER A 178 -24.37 36.05 -17.04
N THR A 179 -24.68 36.05 -18.34
CA THR A 179 -24.24 35.02 -19.29
C THR A 179 -22.78 35.19 -19.68
N ALA A 180 -22.32 36.44 -19.83
CA ALA A 180 -20.92 36.75 -20.08
C ALA A 180 -20.04 36.39 -18.87
N ASP A 181 -20.47 36.71 -17.65
CA ASP A 181 -19.74 36.38 -16.42
C ASP A 181 -19.65 34.86 -16.20
N LYS A 182 -20.72 34.10 -16.48
CA LYS A 182 -20.69 32.62 -16.46
C LYS A 182 -19.74 32.04 -17.51
N ALA A 183 -19.69 32.63 -18.70
CA ALA A 183 -18.75 32.21 -19.75
C ALA A 183 -17.30 32.48 -19.35
N MET A 184 -17.03 33.63 -18.71
CA MET A 184 -15.68 33.96 -18.21
C MET A 184 -15.23 33.02 -17.08
N VAL A 185 -16.10 32.72 -16.11
CA VAL A 185 -15.78 31.73 -15.05
C VAL A 185 -15.45 30.37 -15.66
N THR A 186 -16.25 29.92 -16.63
CA THR A 186 -16.01 28.65 -17.34
C THR A 186 -14.65 28.65 -18.05
N GLU A 187 -14.26 29.78 -18.63
CA GLU A 187 -12.97 29.90 -19.32
C GLU A 187 -11.77 29.90 -18.36
N VAL A 188 -11.86 30.60 -17.21
CA VAL A 188 -10.83 30.54 -16.16
C VAL A 188 -10.65 29.10 -15.66
N GLN A 189 -11.76 28.38 -15.47
CA GLN A 189 -11.74 26.98 -15.08
C GLN A 189 -11.09 26.09 -16.16
N ASN A 190 -11.39 26.34 -17.43
CA ASN A 190 -10.79 25.63 -18.55
C ASN A 190 -9.27 25.83 -18.60
N MET A 191 -8.79 27.09 -18.49
CA MET A 191 -7.36 27.39 -18.44
C MET A 191 -6.65 26.75 -17.24
N THR A 192 -7.24 26.86 -16.04
CA THR A 192 -6.69 26.25 -14.82
C THR A 192 -6.59 24.73 -14.97
N SER A 193 -7.64 24.10 -15.50
CA SER A 193 -7.69 22.65 -15.74
C SER A 193 -6.67 22.21 -16.79
N ASN A 194 -6.51 22.96 -17.88
CA ASN A 194 -5.52 22.68 -18.92
C ASN A 194 -4.08 22.81 -18.38
N MET A 195 -3.81 23.80 -17.52
CA MET A 195 -2.51 23.91 -16.86
C MET A 195 -2.21 22.69 -16.00
N HIS A 196 -3.16 22.26 -15.16
CA HIS A 196 -3.00 21.03 -14.37
C HIS A 196 -2.77 19.79 -15.25
N LEU A 197 -3.48 19.69 -16.37
CA LEU A 197 -3.30 18.61 -17.34
C LEU A 197 -1.84 18.57 -17.83
N TYR A 198 -1.29 19.70 -18.28
CA TYR A 198 0.09 19.73 -18.76
C TYR A 198 1.11 19.44 -17.65
N LEU A 199 0.91 20.00 -16.46
CA LEU A 199 1.79 19.77 -15.31
C LEU A 199 1.79 18.29 -14.90
N ASP A 200 0.62 17.68 -14.75
CA ASP A 200 0.49 16.27 -14.38
C ASP A 200 1.04 15.35 -15.49
N LEU A 201 0.82 15.67 -16.77
CA LEU A 201 1.39 14.91 -17.88
C LEU A 201 2.93 14.95 -17.87
N ILE A 202 3.53 16.09 -17.54
CA ILE A 202 4.99 16.22 -17.44
C ILE A 202 5.52 15.43 -16.24
N SER A 203 5.01 15.66 -15.02
CA SER A 203 5.54 14.99 -13.82
C SER A 203 5.28 13.49 -13.83
N TYR A 204 4.07 13.05 -14.17
CA TYR A 204 3.74 11.62 -14.16
C TYR A 204 4.19 10.90 -15.43
N GLY A 205 4.22 11.57 -16.58
CA GLY A 205 4.78 11.01 -17.82
C GLY A 205 6.28 10.75 -17.71
N VAL A 206 7.06 11.74 -17.27
CA VAL A 206 8.49 11.55 -16.99
C VAL A 206 8.69 10.63 -15.77
N GLY A 207 7.81 10.77 -14.78
CA GLY A 207 7.70 9.93 -13.59
C GLY A 207 7.56 8.45 -13.86
N MET A 208 6.92 8.06 -14.96
CA MET A 208 6.79 6.67 -15.37
C MET A 208 8.16 6.03 -15.63
N LEU A 209 9.04 6.74 -16.34
CA LEU A 209 10.38 6.26 -16.68
C LEU A 209 11.30 6.21 -15.46
N SER A 210 11.22 7.23 -14.60
CA SER A 210 12.01 7.28 -13.36
C SER A 210 11.54 6.24 -12.35
N ASN A 211 10.23 6.04 -12.16
CA ASN A 211 9.69 4.98 -11.29
C ASN A 211 10.02 3.59 -11.84
N MET A 212 10.13 3.43 -13.15
CA MET A 212 10.68 2.22 -13.76
C MET A 212 12.13 1.97 -13.37
N ALA A 213 12.97 2.99 -13.48
CA ALA A 213 14.38 2.91 -13.09
C ALA A 213 14.55 2.67 -11.58
N LEU A 214 13.80 3.39 -10.74
CA LEU A 214 13.81 3.24 -9.28
C LEU A 214 13.33 1.85 -8.86
N GLY A 215 12.30 1.33 -9.53
CA GLY A 215 11.74 0.00 -9.30
C GLY A 215 12.73 -1.13 -9.61
N ALA A 216 13.36 -1.09 -10.78
CA ALA A 216 14.39 -2.07 -11.16
C ALA A 216 15.64 -1.96 -10.28
N SER A 217 16.01 -0.74 -9.90
CA SER A 217 17.17 -0.49 -9.04
C SER A 217 16.85 -0.71 -7.56
N ALA A 218 15.60 -1.01 -7.18
CA ALA A 218 15.18 -1.15 -5.78
C ALA A 218 15.83 -2.34 -5.07
N SER A 219 16.35 -3.31 -5.84
CA SER A 219 17.12 -4.47 -5.35
C SER A 219 18.59 -4.11 -5.04
N LEU A 220 19.15 -3.11 -5.75
CA LEU A 220 20.55 -2.68 -5.65
C LEU A 220 20.73 -1.49 -4.69
N ILE A 221 19.72 -0.63 -4.63
CA ILE A 221 19.74 0.61 -3.86
C ILE A 221 19.21 0.35 -2.44
N SER A 222 19.82 1.00 -1.44
CA SER A 222 19.29 0.98 -0.07
C SER A 222 17.90 1.60 -0.01
N ARG A 223 16.99 1.04 0.79
CA ARG A 223 15.61 1.54 0.91
C ARG A 223 15.53 3.02 1.30
N LYS A 224 16.49 3.49 2.08
CA LYS A 224 16.64 4.92 2.43
C LYS A 224 16.82 5.78 1.18
N LEU A 225 17.81 5.46 0.33
CA LEU A 225 18.08 6.22 -0.89
C LEU A 225 16.90 6.15 -1.89
N LEU A 226 16.23 4.99 -1.99
CA LEU A 226 15.02 4.82 -2.80
C LEU A 226 13.89 5.79 -2.37
N LEU A 227 13.83 6.12 -1.08
CA LEU A 227 12.86 7.08 -0.52
C LEU A 227 13.37 8.53 -0.60
N THR A 228 14.67 8.76 -0.42
CA THR A 228 15.27 10.11 -0.43
C THR A 228 15.14 10.79 -1.81
N VAL A 229 15.41 10.07 -2.90
CA VAL A 229 15.42 10.66 -4.25
C VAL A 229 14.07 11.28 -4.62
N PRO A 230 12.92 10.58 -4.49
CA PRO A 230 11.60 11.18 -4.75
C PRO A 230 11.23 12.31 -3.80
N ILE A 231 11.59 12.22 -2.51
CA ILE A 231 11.27 13.26 -1.51
C ILE A 231 12.02 14.58 -1.82
N VAL A 232 13.26 14.49 -2.30
CA VAL A 232 14.05 15.68 -2.73
C VAL A 232 13.44 16.30 -3.99
N GLY A 233 13.05 15.50 -4.98
CA GLY A 233 12.35 16.02 -6.16
C GLY A 233 11.06 16.75 -5.80
N TYR A 234 10.27 16.16 -4.89
CA TYR A 234 9.05 16.77 -4.40
C TYR A 234 9.31 18.06 -3.61
N PHE A 235 10.40 18.13 -2.84
CA PHE A 235 10.83 19.37 -2.16
C PHE A 235 11.16 20.48 -3.16
N LEU A 236 11.89 20.18 -4.24
CA LEU A 236 12.20 21.18 -5.27
C LEU A 236 10.93 21.71 -5.94
N LYS A 237 9.92 20.85 -6.13
CA LYS A 237 8.60 21.27 -6.61
C LYS A 237 7.90 22.25 -5.66
N MET A 238 7.90 21.97 -4.35
CA MET A 238 7.31 22.85 -3.33
C MET A 238 8.05 24.19 -3.23
N ALA A 239 9.38 24.13 -3.26
CA ALA A 239 10.23 25.31 -3.21
C ALA A 239 9.99 26.23 -4.42
N MET A 240 9.79 25.66 -5.61
CA MET A 240 9.42 26.44 -6.80
C MET A 240 8.08 27.16 -6.66
N LEU A 241 7.07 26.55 -6.04
CA LEU A 241 5.82 27.26 -5.75
C LEU A 241 6.06 28.49 -4.87
N SER A 242 6.83 28.33 -3.80
CA SER A 242 7.14 29.46 -2.90
C SER A 242 7.87 30.59 -3.66
N ILE A 243 8.79 30.22 -4.56
CA ILE A 243 9.56 31.14 -5.40
C ILE A 243 8.67 31.87 -6.41
N VAL A 244 7.79 31.15 -7.10
CA VAL A 244 6.85 31.72 -8.08
C VAL A 244 5.87 32.67 -7.41
N VAL A 245 5.37 32.31 -6.22
CA VAL A 245 4.46 33.15 -5.44
C VAL A 245 5.17 34.39 -4.87
N TYR A 246 6.44 34.28 -4.45
CA TYR A 246 7.18 35.41 -3.87
C TYR A 246 7.51 36.50 -4.89
N TRP A 247 7.99 36.07 -6.06
CA TRP A 247 8.46 36.97 -7.10
C TRP A 247 7.40 37.23 -8.18
N GLU A 248 6.18 36.73 -7.98
CA GLU A 248 5.06 36.83 -8.94
C GLU A 248 5.50 36.41 -10.36
N LEU A 249 6.27 35.32 -10.44
CA LEU A 249 6.82 34.84 -11.71
C LEU A 249 5.72 34.23 -12.59
N ASP A 250 6.03 34.16 -13.88
CA ASP A 250 5.15 33.49 -14.84
C ASP A 250 4.90 32.02 -14.47
N VAL A 251 3.66 31.60 -14.67
CA VAL A 251 3.15 30.26 -14.32
C VAL A 251 3.94 29.14 -15.05
N SER A 252 4.59 29.45 -16.18
CA SER A 252 5.41 28.50 -16.95
C SER A 252 6.58 27.91 -16.16
N TRP A 253 7.07 28.57 -15.10
CA TRP A 253 8.13 28.01 -14.24
C TRP A 253 7.71 26.69 -13.56
N PHE A 254 6.41 26.45 -13.40
CA PHE A 254 5.92 25.17 -12.88
C PHE A 254 6.30 23.99 -13.77
N TYR A 255 6.41 24.17 -15.10
CA TYR A 255 6.82 23.08 -16.01
C TYR A 255 8.21 22.53 -15.66
N LEU A 256 9.15 23.41 -15.33
CA LEU A 256 10.49 23.01 -14.90
C LEU A 256 10.43 22.21 -13.60
N SER A 257 9.68 22.72 -12.61
CA SER A 257 9.55 22.08 -11.29
C SER A 257 8.91 20.69 -11.35
N TYR A 258 7.86 20.53 -12.17
CA TYR A 258 7.18 19.26 -12.40
C TYR A 258 8.03 18.30 -13.22
N GLY A 259 8.84 18.80 -14.16
CA GLY A 259 9.82 17.98 -14.87
C GLY A 259 10.87 17.38 -13.93
N VAL A 260 11.41 18.17 -13.01
CA VAL A 260 12.37 17.71 -12.00
C VAL A 260 11.72 16.70 -11.03
N ASP A 261 10.52 16.99 -10.54
CA ASP A 261 9.74 16.06 -9.70
C ASP A 261 9.51 14.71 -10.40
N GLY A 262 9.14 14.76 -11.68
CA GLY A 262 8.98 13.57 -12.52
C GLY A 262 10.29 12.78 -12.66
N LEU A 263 11.41 13.43 -12.94
CA LEU A 263 12.72 12.76 -13.03
C LEU A 263 13.13 12.08 -11.72
N CYS A 264 12.73 12.62 -10.57
CA CYS A 264 13.01 12.06 -9.26
C CYS A 264 12.05 10.94 -8.84
N GLY A 265 10.97 10.69 -9.58
CA GLY A 265 10.00 9.62 -9.31
C GLY A 265 8.65 10.08 -8.77
N ASN A 266 8.45 11.39 -8.53
CA ASN A 266 7.22 11.98 -8.02
C ASN A 266 6.61 11.28 -6.78
N THR A 267 5.35 11.55 -6.47
CA THR A 267 4.62 10.96 -5.34
C THR A 267 4.52 9.43 -5.41
N SER A 268 4.41 8.86 -6.61
CA SER A 268 4.35 7.40 -6.80
C SER A 268 5.67 6.73 -6.37
N GLY A 269 6.81 7.38 -6.60
CA GLY A 269 8.13 6.92 -6.15
C GLY A 269 8.29 6.97 -4.63
N ILE A 270 7.69 7.98 -3.96
CA ILE A 270 7.66 8.04 -2.49
C ILE A 270 6.87 6.84 -1.95
N PHE A 271 5.70 6.54 -2.52
CA PHE A 271 4.90 5.39 -2.09
C PHE A 271 5.58 4.05 -2.39
N LEU A 272 6.26 3.92 -3.53
CA LEU A 272 7.09 2.77 -3.84
C LEU A 272 8.11 2.51 -2.72
N GLY A 273 8.89 3.52 -2.35
CA GLY A 273 9.88 3.42 -1.27
C GLY A 273 9.24 3.10 0.08
N ALA A 274 8.14 3.76 0.42
CA ALA A 274 7.47 3.59 1.72
C ALA A 274 6.86 2.20 1.87
N PHE A 275 6.18 1.68 0.85
CA PHE A 275 5.59 0.34 0.92
C PHE A 275 6.67 -0.74 0.91
N LEU A 276 7.74 -0.60 0.11
CA LEU A 276 8.85 -1.53 0.16
C LEU A 276 9.52 -1.57 1.54
N TYR A 277 9.73 -0.40 2.15
CA TYR A 277 10.25 -0.34 3.52
C TYR A 277 9.31 -1.01 4.52
N THR A 278 8.00 -0.72 4.44
CA THR A 278 6.96 -1.34 5.29
C THR A 278 7.03 -2.87 5.19
N THR A 279 7.23 -3.38 3.99
CA THR A 279 7.25 -4.82 3.76
C THR A 279 8.50 -5.51 4.26
N ASP A 280 9.61 -4.78 4.38
CA ASP A 280 10.86 -5.27 4.96
C ASP A 280 10.83 -5.27 6.50
N ILE A 281 9.90 -4.54 7.14
CA ILE A 281 9.76 -4.43 8.62
C ILE A 281 8.57 -5.19 9.21
N THR A 282 7.65 -5.68 8.37
CA THR A 282 6.49 -6.49 8.78
C THR A 282 6.69 -7.97 8.47
N SER A 283 6.24 -8.86 9.36
CA SER A 283 6.20 -10.31 9.10
C SER A 283 5.22 -10.66 7.96
N ARG A 284 5.37 -11.84 7.34
CA ARG A 284 4.63 -12.25 6.12
C ARG A 284 3.14 -12.56 6.33
N ASP A 285 2.60 -12.31 7.52
CA ASP A 285 1.27 -12.73 7.91
C ASP A 285 0.20 -11.65 7.67
N LYS A 286 -1.01 -11.86 8.22
CA LYS A 286 -2.08 -10.84 8.27
C LYS A 286 -1.61 -9.49 8.83
N LYS A 287 -0.55 -9.52 9.65
CA LYS A 287 0.12 -8.34 10.21
C LYS A 287 0.70 -7.40 9.14
N ARG A 288 1.03 -7.87 7.93
CA ARG A 288 1.52 -7.03 6.83
C ARG A 288 0.43 -6.13 6.25
N THR A 289 -0.73 -6.69 5.93
CA THR A 289 -1.89 -5.92 5.45
C THR A 289 -2.31 -4.89 6.51
N LEU A 290 -2.30 -5.29 7.79
CA LEU A 290 -2.55 -4.39 8.91
C LEU A 290 -1.49 -3.29 9.04
N GLY A 291 -0.20 -3.62 8.89
CA GLY A 291 0.89 -2.64 8.92
C GLY A 291 0.75 -1.58 7.82
N VAL A 292 0.46 -2.00 6.58
CA VAL A 292 0.19 -1.08 5.46
C VAL A 292 -1.02 -0.21 5.77
N ALA A 293 -2.10 -0.78 6.29
CA ALA A 293 -3.29 -0.02 6.68
C ALA A 293 -2.98 1.03 7.76
N ILE A 294 -2.18 0.69 8.78
CA ILE A 294 -1.74 1.62 9.83
C ILE A 294 -0.99 2.80 9.23
N VAL A 295 0.00 2.54 8.36
CA VAL A 295 0.76 3.62 7.72
C VAL A 295 -0.17 4.51 6.90
N GLU A 296 -1.04 3.93 6.08
CA GLU A 296 -1.95 4.70 5.23
C GLU A 296 -2.93 5.54 6.04
N ALA A 297 -3.43 5.03 7.15
CA ALA A 297 -4.44 5.74 7.92
C ALA A 297 -3.89 6.82 8.83
N VAL A 298 -2.73 6.59 9.46
CA VAL A 298 -2.05 7.64 10.23
C VAL A 298 -1.68 8.78 9.29
N LYS A 299 -1.13 8.46 8.11
CA LYS A 299 -0.88 9.41 7.01
C LYS A 299 -2.15 10.19 6.64
N GLY A 300 -3.24 9.48 6.39
CA GLY A 300 -4.52 10.04 5.97
C GLY A 300 -5.14 11.00 6.99
N ILE A 301 -5.34 10.53 8.23
CA ILE A 301 -5.96 11.31 9.31
C ILE A 301 -5.15 12.57 9.61
N ALA A 302 -3.82 12.45 9.71
CA ALA A 302 -2.95 13.60 9.96
C ALA A 302 -2.98 14.60 8.79
N SER A 303 -2.90 14.13 7.55
CA SER A 303 -2.96 15.00 6.37
C SER A 303 -4.34 15.65 6.16
N GLY A 304 -5.41 15.00 6.63
CA GLY A 304 -6.75 15.54 6.61
C GLY A 304 -6.85 16.81 7.46
N ALA A 305 -6.35 16.79 8.69
CA ALA A 305 -6.40 17.94 9.61
C ALA A 305 -5.73 19.20 9.03
N VAL A 306 -4.72 19.00 8.18
CA VAL A 306 -3.98 20.07 7.53
C VAL A 306 -4.81 20.82 6.48
N TYR A 307 -5.88 20.22 5.92
CA TYR A 307 -6.78 20.94 5.01
C TYR A 307 -7.48 22.13 5.67
N VAL A 308 -7.90 21.98 6.93
CA VAL A 308 -8.54 23.07 7.69
C VAL A 308 -7.56 24.21 7.93
N VAL A 309 -6.34 23.86 8.36
CA VAL A 309 -5.26 24.83 8.62
C VAL A 309 -4.87 25.54 7.32
N ALA A 310 -4.76 24.81 6.21
CA ALA A 310 -4.39 25.36 4.91
C ALA A 310 -5.42 26.39 4.43
N GLY A 311 -6.73 26.08 4.51
CA GLY A 311 -7.79 27.00 4.10
C GLY A 311 -7.76 28.31 4.90
N GLN A 312 -7.65 28.22 6.23
CA GLN A 312 -7.56 29.40 7.10
C GLN A 312 -6.30 30.23 6.85
N LEU A 313 -5.19 29.57 6.54
CA LEU A 313 -3.93 30.25 6.29
C LEU A 313 -3.97 31.02 4.96
N ILE A 314 -4.61 30.45 3.93
CA ILE A 314 -4.77 31.12 2.63
C ILE A 314 -5.65 32.37 2.78
N GLU A 315 -6.78 32.28 3.48
CA GLU A 315 -7.67 33.42 3.71
C GLU A 315 -6.98 34.56 4.47
N ARG A 316 -6.19 34.25 5.51
CA ARG A 316 -5.60 35.26 6.40
C ARG A 316 -4.28 35.85 5.92
N SER A 317 -3.48 35.07 5.20
CA SER A 317 -2.08 35.42 4.90
C SER A 317 -1.73 35.35 3.42
N GLY A 318 -2.73 35.17 2.55
CA GLY A 318 -2.54 34.97 1.12
C GLY A 318 -1.81 33.66 0.81
N PHE A 319 -1.25 33.56 -0.41
CA PHE A 319 -0.67 32.31 -0.91
C PHE A 319 0.78 32.05 -0.45
N MET A 320 1.49 33.10 -0.02
CA MET A 320 2.92 33.03 0.34
C MET A 320 3.16 32.15 1.58
N VAL A 321 2.57 32.48 2.73
CA VAL A 321 2.84 31.72 3.98
C VAL A 321 2.46 30.24 3.84
N PRO A 322 1.29 29.86 3.27
CA PRO A 322 0.98 28.46 2.96
C PRO A 322 2.03 27.74 2.10
N SER A 323 2.56 28.38 1.06
CA SER A 323 3.60 27.77 0.21
C SER A 323 4.91 27.50 0.97
N LEU A 324 5.31 28.41 1.87
CA LEU A 324 6.48 28.22 2.74
C LEU A 324 6.24 27.10 3.75
N VAL A 325 5.03 27.00 4.32
CA VAL A 325 4.65 25.90 5.22
C VAL A 325 4.74 24.55 4.50
N ALA A 326 4.24 24.45 3.26
CA ALA A 326 4.35 23.23 2.46
C ALA A 326 5.83 22.83 2.25
N THR A 327 6.67 23.80 1.89
CA THR A 327 8.12 23.59 1.70
C THR A 327 8.82 23.19 2.99
N GLY A 328 8.48 23.82 4.11
CA GLY A 328 9.03 23.52 5.44
C GLY A 328 8.66 22.11 5.92
N LEU A 329 7.40 21.69 5.77
CA LEU A 329 6.96 20.33 6.10
C LEU A 329 7.71 19.28 5.27
N GLN A 330 7.96 19.57 3.99
CA GLN A 330 8.72 18.68 3.13
C GLN A 330 10.21 18.64 3.50
N PHE A 331 10.79 19.76 3.94
CA PHE A 331 12.15 19.79 4.48
C PHE A 331 12.29 18.93 5.73
N VAL A 332 11.31 19.00 6.65
CA VAL A 332 11.26 18.14 7.83
C VAL A 332 11.21 16.66 7.42
N ALA A 333 10.43 16.31 6.39
CA ALA A 333 10.42 14.94 5.86
C ALA A 333 11.81 14.48 5.36
N ILE A 334 12.57 15.35 4.67
CA ILE A 334 13.95 15.06 4.26
C ILE A 334 14.83 14.79 5.49
N CYS A 335 14.77 15.65 6.50
CA CYS A 335 15.54 15.48 7.74
C CYS A 335 15.20 14.15 8.42
N LEU A 336 13.93 13.78 8.51
CA LEU A 336 13.49 12.52 9.12
C LEU A 336 14.00 11.29 8.36
N VAL A 337 14.05 11.36 7.02
CA VAL A 337 14.63 10.28 6.20
C VAL A 337 16.10 10.06 6.53
N LEU A 338 16.86 11.11 6.88
CA LEU A 338 18.27 10.97 7.28
C LEU A 338 18.45 10.13 8.55
N PHE A 339 17.47 10.08 9.44
CA PHE A 339 17.49 9.22 10.63
C PHE A 339 17.00 7.79 10.36
N LEU A 340 16.48 7.51 9.17
CA LEU A 340 15.99 6.19 8.81
C LEU A 340 17.15 5.18 8.69
N PRO A 341 17.05 3.99 9.33
CA PRO A 341 18.06 2.94 9.21
C PRO A 341 18.27 2.51 7.76
N ASN A 342 19.53 2.44 7.35
CA ASN A 342 19.92 1.93 6.03
C ASN A 342 19.64 0.42 5.95
N ARG A 343 18.51 0.06 5.35
CA ARG A 343 18.22 -1.33 4.98
C ARG A 343 18.66 -1.61 3.54
N LYS A 344 19.46 -2.66 3.40
CA LYS A 344 19.79 -3.31 2.13
C LYS A 344 19.47 -4.79 2.27
N ARG A 345 18.81 -5.36 1.26
CA ARG A 345 18.47 -6.77 1.28
C ARG A 345 19.68 -7.58 0.83
N LYS A 346 20.39 -8.19 1.78
CA LYS A 346 21.66 -8.93 1.56
C LYS A 346 21.52 -10.11 0.58
N ASP A 347 20.32 -10.69 0.47
CA ASP A 347 20.08 -11.86 -0.39
C ASP A 347 20.07 -11.52 -1.88
N LEU A 348 19.83 -10.26 -2.25
CA LEU A 348 19.73 -9.80 -3.64
C LEU A 348 21.04 -9.17 -4.17
N GLU A 349 22.02 -8.89 -3.30
CA GLU A 349 23.32 -8.31 -3.70
C GLU A 349 24.11 -9.20 -4.67
N LYS A 350 23.80 -10.51 -4.73
CA LYS A 350 24.47 -11.45 -5.65
C LYS A 350 24.10 -11.24 -7.12
N ARG A 351 23.01 -10.52 -7.45
CA ARG A 351 22.70 -10.13 -8.84
C ARG A 351 23.40 -8.82 -9.19
N LYS A 352 24.55 -8.90 -9.87
CA LYS A 352 25.13 -7.74 -10.58
C LYS A 352 24.30 -7.47 -11.84
N GLN A 353 23.16 -6.82 -11.69
CA GLN A 353 22.35 -6.38 -12.81
C GLN A 353 22.86 -5.00 -13.26
N PHE A 354 23.46 -4.91 -14.45
CA PHE A 354 23.67 -3.60 -15.09
C PHE A 354 22.31 -3.01 -15.46
N TRP A 355 22.12 -1.71 -15.19
CA TRP A 355 20.88 -1.02 -15.54
C TRP A 355 20.70 -1.05 -17.07
N SER A 356 19.64 -1.70 -17.51
CA SER A 356 19.22 -1.75 -18.91
C SER A 356 17.70 -1.58 -18.95
N LEU A 357 17.20 -0.76 -19.88
CA LEU A 357 15.77 -0.53 -20.04
C LEU A 357 15.00 -1.86 -20.23
N LYS A 358 15.55 -2.78 -21.03
CA LYS A 358 14.98 -4.12 -21.21
C LYS A 358 14.98 -4.93 -19.92
N GLY A 359 16.05 -4.81 -19.12
CA GLY A 359 16.14 -5.44 -17.81
C GLY A 359 15.11 -4.92 -16.82
N ALA A 360 14.92 -3.59 -16.79
CA ALA A 360 13.93 -2.94 -15.93
C ALA A 360 12.49 -3.36 -16.27
N VAL A 361 12.14 -3.35 -17.56
CA VAL A 361 10.83 -3.81 -18.03
C VAL A 361 10.62 -5.29 -17.68
N ASN A 362 11.63 -6.14 -17.88
CA ASN A 362 11.52 -7.56 -17.56
C ASN A 362 11.37 -7.81 -16.05
N GLU A 363 12.08 -7.03 -15.22
CA GLU A 363 11.95 -7.10 -13.77
C GLU A 363 10.56 -6.66 -13.33
N MET A 364 9.98 -5.60 -13.91
CA MET A 364 8.61 -5.17 -13.65
C MET A 364 7.54 -6.17 -14.10
N LEU A 365 7.79 -6.85 -15.21
CA LEU A 365 6.91 -7.90 -15.71
C LEU A 365 7.06 -9.22 -14.95
N SER A 366 8.08 -9.34 -14.09
CA SER A 366 8.36 -10.58 -13.36
C SER A 366 7.18 -11.09 -12.51
N PRO A 367 6.36 -10.27 -11.82
CA PRO A 367 5.19 -10.76 -11.08
C PRO A 367 4.10 -11.36 -11.97
N PHE A 368 4.11 -11.05 -13.27
CA PHE A 368 3.11 -11.51 -14.24
C PHE A 368 3.62 -12.68 -15.10
N VAL A 369 4.94 -12.83 -15.23
CA VAL A 369 5.56 -13.82 -16.14
C VAL A 369 6.24 -14.96 -15.39
N VAL A 370 6.87 -14.70 -14.23
CA VAL A 370 7.69 -15.69 -13.51
C VAL A 370 6.89 -16.77 -12.78
N PRO A 371 5.77 -16.49 -12.09
CA PRO A 371 5.10 -17.51 -11.27
C PRO A 371 4.74 -18.76 -12.07
N GLU A 372 5.08 -19.98 -11.66
CA GLU A 372 4.80 -21.17 -12.50
C GLU A 372 3.29 -21.43 -12.69
N ASP A 373 2.48 -21.10 -11.68
CA ASP A 373 1.03 -21.24 -11.71
C ASP A 373 0.35 -20.19 -12.59
N LYS A 374 -0.32 -20.65 -13.66
CA LYS A 374 -1.12 -19.80 -14.57
C LYS A 374 -2.19 -19.00 -13.81
N THR A 375 -2.85 -19.62 -12.83
CA THR A 375 -3.88 -18.97 -12.01
C THR A 375 -3.32 -17.77 -11.24
N LEU A 376 -2.13 -17.91 -10.65
CA LEU A 376 -1.47 -16.84 -9.91
C LEU A 376 -1.09 -15.67 -10.82
N ARG A 377 -0.57 -15.94 -12.03
CA ARG A 377 -0.28 -14.89 -13.04
C ARG A 377 -1.53 -14.11 -13.44
N THR A 378 -2.63 -14.82 -13.68
CA THR A 378 -3.90 -14.17 -14.04
C THR A 378 -4.43 -13.32 -12.88
N MET A 379 -4.33 -13.81 -11.65
CA MET A 379 -4.72 -13.07 -10.45
C MET A 379 -3.90 -11.78 -10.26
N THR A 380 -2.57 -11.85 -10.36
CA THR A 380 -1.72 -10.64 -10.23
C THR A 380 -2.02 -9.63 -11.33
N GLY A 381 -2.22 -10.08 -12.57
CA GLY A 381 -2.62 -9.23 -13.69
C GLY A 381 -3.97 -8.53 -13.46
N ILE A 382 -4.99 -9.25 -13.00
CA ILE A 382 -6.31 -8.68 -12.69
C ILE A 382 -6.21 -7.66 -11.55
N ALA A 383 -5.45 -7.95 -10.50
CA ALA A 383 -5.26 -7.02 -9.38
C ALA A 383 -4.56 -5.73 -9.82
N ALA A 384 -3.53 -5.84 -10.67
CA ALA A 384 -2.82 -4.70 -11.23
C ALA A 384 -3.71 -3.85 -12.17
N LEU A 385 -4.50 -4.49 -13.04
CA LEU A 385 -5.45 -3.79 -13.92
C LEU A 385 -6.53 -3.08 -13.10
N SER A 386 -7.05 -3.74 -12.06
CA SER A 386 -8.06 -3.14 -11.17
C SER A 386 -7.50 -1.93 -10.43
N PHE A 387 -6.25 -2.00 -9.98
CA PHE A 387 -5.56 -0.88 -9.35
C PHE A 387 -5.40 0.32 -10.29
N LEU A 388 -4.98 0.06 -11.55
CA LEU A 388 -4.88 1.08 -12.59
C LEU A 388 -6.22 1.84 -12.76
N VAL A 389 -7.31 1.10 -12.96
CA VAL A 389 -8.65 1.67 -13.19
C VAL A 389 -9.17 2.41 -11.96
N LEU A 390 -8.93 1.89 -10.74
CA LEU A 390 -9.31 2.55 -9.49
C LEU A 390 -8.63 3.90 -9.34
N ILE A 391 -7.31 3.99 -9.60
CA ILE A 391 -6.57 5.25 -9.51
C ILE A 391 -7.02 6.23 -10.59
N LEU A 392 -7.26 5.72 -11.81
CA LEU A 392 -7.71 6.53 -12.94
C LEU A 392 -9.03 7.25 -12.58
N ALA A 393 -10.01 6.50 -12.06
CA ALA A 393 -11.31 7.04 -11.64
C ALA A 393 -11.18 7.97 -10.43
N ARG A 394 -10.40 7.58 -9.42
CA ARG A 394 -10.12 8.36 -8.20
C ARG A 394 -9.53 9.73 -8.52
N SER A 395 -8.51 9.77 -9.37
CA SER A 395 -7.82 11.00 -9.76
C SER A 395 -8.72 11.92 -10.57
N GLY A 396 -9.53 11.36 -11.47
CA GLY A 396 -10.44 12.13 -12.32
C GLY A 396 -11.48 12.87 -11.49
N VAL A 397 -12.06 12.15 -10.51
CA VAL A 397 -12.99 12.73 -9.54
C VAL A 397 -12.33 13.80 -8.67
N ASP A 398 -11.07 13.66 -8.24
CA ASP A 398 -10.40 14.70 -7.45
C ASP A 398 -10.29 16.04 -8.18
N LYS A 399 -9.88 16.00 -9.45
CA LYS A 399 -9.73 17.20 -10.28
C LYS A 399 -11.07 17.88 -10.54
N ILE A 400 -12.08 17.08 -10.88
CA ILE A 400 -13.42 17.62 -11.17
C ILE A 400 -14.12 18.10 -9.90
N ARG A 401 -13.97 17.39 -8.77
CA ARG A 401 -14.71 17.70 -7.53
C ARG A 401 -14.36 19.07 -6.98
N ASN A 402 -13.07 19.44 -6.91
CA ASN A 402 -12.69 20.76 -6.42
C ASN A 402 -13.32 21.87 -7.28
N LEU A 403 -13.29 21.70 -8.60
CA LEU A 403 -13.87 22.63 -9.57
C LEU A 403 -15.40 22.69 -9.48
N PHE A 404 -16.04 21.53 -9.28
CA PHE A 404 -17.49 21.38 -9.13
C PHE A 404 -17.99 22.07 -7.85
N LEU A 405 -17.26 21.95 -6.74
CA LEU A 405 -17.60 22.61 -5.46
C LEU A 405 -17.47 24.13 -5.55
N MET A 406 -16.55 24.64 -6.38
CA MET A 406 -16.37 26.08 -6.61
C MET A 406 -17.42 26.68 -7.56
N ASN A 407 -18.26 25.87 -8.21
CA ASN A 407 -19.27 26.34 -9.15
C ASN A 407 -20.69 26.40 -8.53
N LEU A 408 -21.60 27.13 -9.18
CA LEU A 408 -23.03 27.06 -8.89
C LEU A 408 -23.53 25.63 -9.11
N PRO A 409 -24.36 25.07 -8.20
CA PRO A 409 -25.14 25.75 -7.15
C PRO A 409 -24.47 25.89 -5.77
N PHE A 410 -23.28 25.33 -5.54
CA PHE A 410 -22.69 25.24 -4.20
C PHE A 410 -21.88 26.47 -3.79
N CYS A 411 -21.05 27.00 -4.70
CA CYS A 411 -20.21 28.17 -4.44
C CYS A 411 -19.46 28.11 -3.10
N PHE A 412 -18.83 26.96 -2.83
CA PHE A 412 -18.13 26.74 -1.57
C PHE A 412 -16.86 27.58 -1.48
N ASP A 413 -16.74 28.28 -0.36
CA ASP A 413 -15.57 29.04 0.02
C ASP A 413 -14.39 28.13 0.45
N ALA A 414 -13.16 28.65 0.41
CA ALA A 414 -11.95 27.92 0.77
C ALA A 414 -12.05 27.21 2.14
N ILE A 415 -12.69 27.85 3.12
CA ILE A 415 -12.90 27.29 4.47
C ILE A 415 -13.84 26.07 4.41
N THR A 416 -14.96 26.19 3.70
CA THR A 416 -15.96 25.12 3.59
C THR A 416 -15.43 23.90 2.82
N ILE A 417 -14.64 24.14 1.76
CA ILE A 417 -13.91 23.09 1.04
C ILE A 417 -12.90 22.41 1.99
N GLY A 418 -12.16 23.19 2.79
CA GLY A 418 -11.22 22.67 3.77
C GLY A 418 -11.87 21.72 4.78
N TRP A 419 -13.00 22.11 5.38
CA TRP A 419 -13.76 21.25 6.30
C TRP A 419 -14.36 20.02 5.62
N PHE A 420 -14.89 20.17 4.40
CA PHE A 420 -15.44 19.06 3.63
C PHE A 420 -14.38 17.99 3.32
N LEU A 421 -13.21 18.43 2.82
CA LEU A 421 -12.09 17.53 2.51
C LEU A 421 -11.52 16.88 3.78
N PHE A 422 -11.44 17.64 4.89
CA PHE A 422 -11.06 17.11 6.20
C PHE A 422 -11.98 15.96 6.65
N ALA A 423 -13.29 16.21 6.69
CA ALA A 423 -14.26 15.23 7.16
C ALA A 423 -14.23 13.96 6.31
N ARG A 424 -14.15 14.12 4.98
CA ARG A 424 -14.03 13.00 4.05
C ARG A 424 -12.76 12.17 4.30
N GLU A 425 -11.59 12.80 4.31
CA GLU A 425 -10.31 12.09 4.43
C GLU A 425 -10.22 11.36 5.76
N VAL A 426 -10.53 12.04 6.88
CA VAL A 426 -10.49 11.41 8.20
C VAL A 426 -11.45 10.22 8.26
N ALA A 427 -12.68 10.37 7.77
CA ALA A 427 -13.65 9.28 7.76
C ALA A 427 -13.17 8.09 6.92
N GLN A 428 -12.66 8.33 5.70
CA GLN A 428 -12.21 7.26 4.81
C GLN A 428 -11.04 6.46 5.39
N TYR A 429 -10.05 7.14 5.94
CA TYR A 429 -8.87 6.48 6.49
C TYR A 429 -9.13 5.81 7.85
N ALA A 430 -9.95 6.43 8.72
CA ALA A 430 -10.38 5.81 9.97
C ALA A 430 -11.22 4.57 9.71
N PHE A 431 -12.17 4.63 8.77
CA PHE A 431 -12.98 3.48 8.38
C PHE A 431 -12.11 2.35 7.81
N THR A 432 -11.14 2.66 6.95
CA THR A 432 -10.23 1.65 6.39
C THR A 432 -9.48 0.91 7.50
N MET A 433 -9.01 1.60 8.53
CA MET A 433 -8.36 0.97 9.68
C MET A 433 -9.27 0.03 10.43
N ILE A 434 -10.46 0.50 10.77
CA ILE A 434 -11.45 -0.28 11.51
C ILE A 434 -11.85 -1.51 10.68
N ALA A 435 -12.07 -1.34 9.38
CA ALA A 435 -12.42 -2.42 8.46
C ALA A 435 -11.31 -3.48 8.37
N VAL A 436 -10.05 -3.08 8.19
CA VAL A 436 -8.92 -4.03 8.11
C VAL A 436 -8.66 -4.70 9.46
N ALA A 437 -8.81 -3.99 10.59
CA ALA A 437 -8.59 -4.55 11.92
C ALA A 437 -9.69 -5.54 12.36
N PHE A 438 -10.96 -5.22 12.11
CA PHE A 438 -12.10 -5.99 12.62
C PHE A 438 -12.75 -6.89 11.57
N MET A 439 -12.99 -6.39 10.35
CA MET A 439 -13.78 -7.11 9.34
C MET A 439 -13.00 -8.23 8.65
N TYR A 440 -11.67 -8.23 8.75
CA TYR A 440 -10.82 -9.34 8.30
C TYR A 440 -11.10 -10.65 9.06
N ARG A 441 -11.82 -10.57 10.19
CA ARG A 441 -12.31 -11.73 10.93
C ARG A 441 -13.47 -12.43 10.24
N TRP A 442 -14.25 -11.71 9.43
CA TRP A 442 -15.55 -12.16 8.91
C TRP A 442 -15.57 -12.32 7.39
N LEU A 443 -14.78 -11.55 6.65
CA LEU A 443 -14.68 -11.63 5.19
C LEU A 443 -13.25 -11.87 4.72
N PRO A 444 -13.05 -12.62 3.61
CA PRO A 444 -11.75 -12.70 2.94
C PRO A 444 -11.33 -11.32 2.43
N GLY A 445 -10.02 -11.05 2.38
CA GLY A 445 -9.47 -9.73 2.05
C GLY A 445 -10.05 -9.10 0.78
N PHE A 446 -10.24 -9.85 -0.30
CA PHE A 446 -10.80 -9.31 -1.55
C PHE A 446 -12.32 -9.10 -1.52
N GLY A 447 -13.05 -9.79 -0.64
CA GLY A 447 -14.46 -9.48 -0.38
C GLY A 447 -14.63 -8.07 0.22
N LEU A 448 -13.71 -7.66 1.09
CA LEU A 448 -13.66 -6.30 1.62
C LEU A 448 -13.27 -5.27 0.54
N ALA A 449 -12.45 -5.65 -0.44
CA ALA A 449 -12.13 -4.78 -1.56
C ALA A 449 -13.36 -4.53 -2.44
N ILE A 450 -14.19 -5.55 -2.71
CA ILE A 450 -15.44 -5.37 -3.46
C ILE A 450 -16.37 -4.40 -2.72
N LEU A 451 -16.50 -4.52 -1.40
CA LEU A 451 -17.27 -3.59 -0.58
C LEU A 451 -16.76 -2.15 -0.73
N GLY A 452 -15.44 -1.96 -0.75
CA GLY A 452 -14.80 -0.67 -1.01
C GLY A 452 -15.15 -0.06 -2.37
N VAL A 453 -15.16 -0.88 -3.43
CA VAL A 453 -15.53 -0.41 -4.78
C VAL A 453 -17.02 -0.05 -4.88
N VAL A 454 -17.91 -0.84 -4.26
CA VAL A 454 -19.35 -0.55 -4.24
C VAL A 454 -19.63 0.76 -3.50
N SER A 455 -18.99 0.96 -2.34
CA SER A 455 -19.04 2.23 -1.61
C SER A 455 -18.53 3.40 -2.46
N ASN A 456 -17.45 3.20 -3.22
CA ASN A 456 -16.91 4.24 -4.10
C ASN A 456 -17.90 4.64 -5.21
N ILE A 457 -18.55 3.66 -5.85
CA ILE A 457 -19.60 3.91 -6.85
C ILE A 457 -20.77 4.70 -6.22
N ALA A 458 -21.22 4.30 -5.03
CA ALA A 458 -22.29 5.02 -4.34
C ALA A 458 -21.90 6.48 -4.03
N GLY A 459 -20.66 6.72 -3.61
CA GLY A 459 -20.13 8.07 -3.40
C GLY A 459 -20.09 8.90 -4.68
N PHE A 460 -19.61 8.33 -5.80
CA PHE A 460 -19.55 9.03 -7.09
C PHE A 460 -20.92 9.33 -7.66
N LEU A 461 -21.88 8.40 -7.56
CA LEU A 461 -23.26 8.66 -7.95
C LEU A 461 -23.89 9.75 -7.08
N MET A 462 -23.57 9.80 -5.79
CA MET A 462 -24.05 10.88 -4.93
C MET A 462 -23.50 12.25 -5.35
N TYR A 463 -22.21 12.33 -5.75
CA TYR A 463 -21.67 13.56 -6.37
C TYR A 463 -22.37 13.91 -7.68
N ALA A 464 -22.76 12.92 -8.49
CA ALA A 464 -23.44 13.18 -9.76
C ALA A 464 -24.83 13.81 -9.57
N PHE A 465 -25.61 13.29 -8.61
CA PHE A 465 -27.01 13.68 -8.40
C PHE A 465 -27.21 14.73 -7.30
N SER A 466 -26.13 15.24 -6.69
CA SER A 466 -26.23 16.29 -5.66
C SER A 466 -26.67 17.62 -6.28
N GLN A 467 -27.89 18.05 -5.93
CA GLN A 467 -28.46 19.35 -6.34
C GLN A 467 -28.55 20.35 -5.18
N THR A 468 -28.40 19.88 -3.94
CA THR A 468 -28.50 20.68 -2.70
C THR A 468 -27.25 20.49 -1.85
N GLU A 469 -26.92 21.49 -1.03
CA GLU A 469 -25.77 21.46 -0.11
C GLU A 469 -25.79 20.22 0.79
N TRP A 470 -26.94 19.83 1.34
CA TRP A 470 -27.03 18.64 2.20
C TRP A 470 -26.69 17.34 1.48
N ASN A 471 -27.03 17.22 0.19
CA ASN A 471 -26.75 16.02 -0.59
C ASN A 471 -25.23 15.83 -0.84
N ILE A 472 -24.46 16.92 -0.94
CA ILE A 472 -23.00 16.81 -1.16
C ILE A 472 -22.29 16.20 0.05
N TYR A 473 -22.76 16.50 1.26
CA TYR A 473 -22.19 15.96 2.50
C TYR A 473 -22.47 14.47 2.68
N LEU A 474 -23.47 13.91 1.99
CA LEU A 474 -23.75 12.48 1.98
C LEU A 474 -22.76 11.69 1.10
N ALA A 475 -22.12 12.34 0.11
CA ALA A 475 -21.21 11.65 -0.79
C ALA A 475 -19.96 11.05 -0.09
N PRO A 476 -19.26 11.76 0.81
CA PRO A 476 -18.20 11.18 1.63
C PRO A 476 -18.65 10.03 2.54
N VAL A 477 -19.89 10.07 3.04
CA VAL A 477 -20.45 9.03 3.92
C VAL A 477 -20.68 7.74 3.13
N LEU A 478 -21.25 7.84 1.94
CA LEU A 478 -21.45 6.69 1.06
C LEU A 478 -20.12 6.15 0.51
N GLY A 479 -19.16 7.04 0.24
CA GLY A 479 -17.81 6.73 -0.24
C GLY A 479 -16.77 6.45 0.85
N VAL A 480 -17.19 6.11 2.08
CA VAL A 480 -16.27 5.97 3.23
C VAL A 480 -15.27 4.81 3.05
N ALA A 481 -15.63 3.76 2.29
CA ALA A 481 -14.76 2.61 2.06
C ALA A 481 -13.89 2.74 0.80
N GLU A 482 -13.79 3.92 0.19
CA GLU A 482 -13.01 4.15 -1.04
C GLU A 482 -11.54 3.73 -0.89
N ASN A 483 -10.89 4.10 0.22
CA ASN A 483 -9.47 3.79 0.43
C ASN A 483 -9.20 2.29 0.69
N LEU A 484 -10.21 1.55 1.15
CA LEU A 484 -10.12 0.13 1.52
C LEU A 484 -9.62 -0.74 0.36
N SER A 485 -10.12 -0.49 -0.86
CA SER A 485 -9.72 -1.25 -2.05
C SER A 485 -8.24 -1.10 -2.39
N PHE A 486 -7.68 0.11 -2.26
CA PHE A 486 -6.27 0.38 -2.54
C PHE A 486 -5.36 -0.32 -1.54
N THR A 487 -5.69 -0.23 -0.25
CA THR A 487 -4.96 -0.87 0.85
C THR A 487 -4.92 -2.39 0.66
N LEU A 488 -6.05 -2.99 0.30
CA LEU A 488 -6.18 -4.45 0.17
C LEU A 488 -5.45 -4.98 -1.06
N ILE A 489 -5.51 -4.31 -2.21
CA ILE A 489 -4.76 -4.73 -3.41
C ILE A 489 -3.25 -4.71 -3.14
N ARG A 490 -2.76 -3.66 -2.50
CA ARG A 490 -1.34 -3.54 -2.12
C ARG A 490 -0.94 -4.61 -1.10
N GLY A 491 -1.70 -4.71 0.00
CA GLY A 491 -1.43 -5.62 1.10
C GLY A 491 -1.50 -7.08 0.69
N GLU A 492 -2.65 -7.52 0.16
CA GLU A 492 -2.86 -8.91 -0.26
C GLU A 492 -1.97 -9.28 -1.45
N GLY A 493 -1.87 -8.42 -2.48
CA GLY A 493 -1.01 -8.68 -3.64
C GLY A 493 0.45 -8.94 -3.24
N SER A 494 0.94 -8.22 -2.23
CA SER A 494 2.29 -8.43 -1.69
C SER A 494 2.46 -9.72 -0.88
N ARG A 495 1.37 -10.29 -0.35
CA ARG A 495 1.35 -11.57 0.40
C ARG A 495 1.26 -12.78 -0.54
N LEU A 496 0.53 -12.64 -1.64
CA LEU A 496 0.41 -13.67 -2.68
C LEU A 496 1.74 -13.97 -3.37
N LEU A 497 2.62 -12.97 -3.45
CA LEU A 497 3.87 -13.07 -4.18
C LEU A 497 5.04 -13.49 -3.29
N ALA A 498 5.89 -14.33 -3.87
CA ALA A 498 7.15 -14.72 -3.28
C ALA A 498 8.01 -13.49 -2.93
N PRO A 499 8.86 -13.57 -1.91
CA PRO A 499 9.62 -12.43 -1.38
C PRO A 499 10.48 -11.71 -2.44
N GLU A 500 10.95 -12.45 -3.43
CA GLU A 500 11.77 -11.93 -4.54
C GLU A 500 10.95 -11.07 -5.50
N LEU A 501 9.66 -11.36 -5.67
CA LEU A 501 8.74 -10.67 -6.58
C LEU A 501 8.03 -9.47 -5.95
N GLN A 502 8.19 -9.26 -4.63
CA GLN A 502 7.55 -8.15 -3.92
C GLN A 502 8.12 -6.78 -4.31
N GLY A 503 9.43 -6.70 -4.53
CA GLY A 503 10.10 -5.51 -5.08
C GLY A 503 9.46 -5.09 -6.41
N PRO A 504 9.50 -5.99 -7.40
CA PRO A 504 8.82 -5.83 -8.68
C PRO A 504 7.32 -5.52 -8.61
N TRP A 505 6.58 -6.11 -7.67
CA TRP A 505 5.15 -5.84 -7.49
C TRP A 505 4.85 -4.38 -7.12
N PHE A 506 5.51 -3.83 -6.10
CA PHE A 506 5.29 -2.43 -5.76
C PHE A 506 5.82 -1.50 -6.85
N ALA A 507 6.90 -1.89 -7.53
CA ALA A 507 7.45 -1.14 -8.66
C ALA A 507 6.44 -1.06 -9.83
N SER A 508 5.77 -2.18 -10.16
CA SER A 508 4.73 -2.18 -11.20
C SER A 508 3.51 -1.36 -10.77
N LEU A 509 3.08 -1.46 -9.51
CA LEU A 509 2.01 -0.61 -8.99
C LEU A 509 2.36 0.88 -9.05
N ALA A 510 3.60 1.28 -8.77
CA ALA A 510 4.02 2.69 -8.83
C ALA A 510 4.05 3.23 -10.26
N VAL A 511 4.42 2.39 -11.24
CA VAL A 511 4.34 2.76 -12.66
C VAL A 511 2.89 2.86 -13.12
N LEU A 512 2.04 1.92 -12.72
CA LEU A 512 0.60 2.00 -12.99
C LEU A 512 -0.03 3.24 -12.36
N ASP A 513 0.39 3.61 -11.15
CA ASP A 513 -0.02 4.85 -10.47
C ASP A 513 0.36 6.08 -11.32
N SER A 514 1.62 6.19 -11.75
CA SER A 514 2.05 7.26 -12.66
C SER A 514 1.27 7.29 -13.98
N ILE A 515 1.02 6.13 -14.61
CA ILE A 515 0.24 6.06 -15.86
C ILE A 515 -1.18 6.55 -15.63
N SER A 516 -1.85 6.08 -14.57
CA SER A 516 -3.20 6.49 -14.23
C SER A 516 -3.28 8.00 -13.92
N LEU A 517 -2.32 8.54 -13.18
CA LEU A 517 -2.27 9.96 -12.84
C LEU A 517 -1.99 10.85 -14.07
N ALA A 518 -1.22 10.37 -15.05
CA ALA A 518 -0.99 11.08 -16.31
C ALA A 518 -2.21 11.02 -17.25
N LEU A 519 -2.88 9.86 -17.33
CA LEU A 519 -4.01 9.64 -18.24
C LEU A 519 -5.33 10.20 -17.72
N SER A 520 -5.49 10.35 -16.41
CA SER A 520 -6.77 10.75 -15.82
C SER A 520 -7.22 12.17 -16.24
N PRO A 521 -6.39 13.24 -16.10
CA PRO A 521 -6.78 14.58 -16.53
C PRO A 521 -7.25 14.68 -18.01
N PRO A 522 -6.52 14.18 -19.02
CA PRO A 522 -6.94 14.30 -20.42
C PRO A 522 -8.19 13.47 -20.76
N ILE A 523 -8.52 12.42 -19.98
CA ILE A 523 -9.75 11.64 -20.19
C ILE A 523 -10.95 12.37 -19.59
N PHE A 524 -10.84 12.87 -18.36
CA PHE A 524 -12.01 13.35 -17.61
C PHE A 524 -12.26 14.85 -17.72
N ILE A 525 -11.23 15.69 -17.89
CA ILE A 525 -11.40 17.15 -18.00
C ILE A 525 -12.23 17.51 -19.26
N PRO A 526 -11.93 17.01 -20.47
CA PRO A 526 -12.72 17.34 -21.65
C PRO A 526 -14.16 16.84 -21.56
N VAL A 527 -14.37 15.67 -20.93
CA VAL A 527 -15.71 15.13 -20.69
C VAL A 527 -16.49 16.04 -19.74
N TYR A 528 -15.84 16.56 -18.70
CA TYR A 528 -16.46 17.52 -17.78
C TYR A 528 -16.79 18.83 -18.50
N THR A 529 -15.85 19.46 -19.20
CA THR A 529 -16.08 20.74 -19.88
C THR A 529 -17.16 20.65 -20.96
N ALA A 530 -17.20 19.55 -21.72
CA ALA A 530 -18.25 19.32 -22.71
C ALA A 530 -19.63 19.05 -22.08
N SER A 531 -19.70 18.53 -20.85
CA SER A 531 -20.95 18.18 -20.18
C SER A 531 -21.52 19.28 -19.30
N LEU A 532 -20.76 20.34 -19.02
CA LEU A 532 -21.19 21.49 -18.21
C LEU A 532 -22.53 22.09 -18.68
N GLY A 533 -22.76 22.14 -20.00
CA GLY A 533 -23.99 22.73 -20.57
C GLY A 533 -25.24 21.85 -20.47
N VAL A 534 -25.10 20.54 -20.22
CA VAL A 534 -26.23 19.59 -20.21
C VAL A 534 -26.46 19.03 -18.82
N PHE A 535 -25.41 18.47 -18.20
CA PHE A 535 -25.49 17.87 -16.88
C PHE A 535 -24.09 17.88 -16.22
N PRO A 536 -23.84 18.79 -15.25
CA PRO A 536 -22.55 18.89 -14.55
C PRO A 536 -22.11 17.58 -13.87
N GLY A 537 -23.07 16.73 -13.49
CA GLY A 537 -22.81 15.44 -12.85
C GLY A 537 -22.37 14.31 -13.80
N ALA A 538 -22.35 14.54 -15.12
CA ALA A 538 -22.14 13.47 -16.12
C ALA A 538 -20.76 12.80 -15.99
N ALA A 539 -19.73 13.58 -15.67
CA ALA A 539 -18.38 13.05 -15.50
C ALA A 539 -18.29 12.07 -14.31
N PHE A 540 -19.01 12.33 -13.22
CA PHE A 540 -19.06 11.41 -12.06
C PHE A 540 -19.81 10.11 -12.39
N VAL A 541 -20.85 10.16 -13.23
CA VAL A 541 -21.53 8.96 -13.75
C VAL A 541 -20.58 8.15 -14.63
N GLY A 542 -19.79 8.81 -15.49
CA GLY A 542 -18.75 8.16 -16.30
C GLY A 542 -17.71 7.43 -15.45
N CYS A 543 -17.19 8.08 -14.40
CA CYS A 543 -16.29 7.45 -13.43
C CYS A 543 -16.92 6.23 -12.75
N SER A 544 -18.20 6.34 -12.36
CA SER A 544 -18.95 5.25 -11.74
C SER A 544 -19.10 4.05 -12.67
N ALA A 545 -19.39 4.29 -13.96
CA ALA A 545 -19.49 3.24 -14.97
C ALA A 545 -18.16 2.50 -15.18
N VAL A 546 -17.04 3.23 -15.18
CA VAL A 546 -15.70 2.63 -15.24
C VAL A 546 -15.40 1.77 -14.01
N LEU A 547 -15.88 2.15 -12.82
CA LEU A 547 -15.73 1.35 -11.59
C LEU A 547 -16.56 0.06 -11.59
N VAL A 548 -17.68 -0.01 -12.34
CA VAL A 548 -18.42 -1.27 -12.51
C VAL A 548 -17.55 -2.35 -13.15
N ILE A 549 -16.67 -1.97 -14.07
CA ILE A 549 -15.68 -2.89 -14.69
C ILE A 549 -14.75 -3.46 -13.61
N VAL A 550 -14.34 -2.63 -12.64
CA VAL A 550 -13.50 -3.08 -11.51
C VAL A 550 -14.22 -4.10 -10.64
N ILE A 551 -15.53 -3.95 -10.41
CA ILE A 551 -16.32 -4.96 -9.67
C ILE A 551 -16.24 -6.31 -10.39
N VAL A 552 -16.45 -6.33 -11.70
CA VAL A 552 -16.37 -7.57 -12.49
C VAL A 552 -14.98 -8.21 -12.39
N LEU A 553 -13.92 -7.40 -12.53
CA LEU A 553 -12.54 -7.87 -12.39
C LEU A 553 -12.28 -8.44 -10.99
N MET A 554 -12.72 -7.76 -9.93
CA MET A 554 -12.56 -8.21 -8.54
C MET A 554 -13.37 -9.46 -8.21
N VAL A 555 -14.56 -9.63 -8.80
CA VAL A 555 -15.35 -10.86 -8.66
C VAL A 555 -14.67 -12.03 -9.34
N ILE A 556 -14.15 -11.84 -10.57
CA ILE A 556 -13.36 -12.87 -11.27
C ILE A 556 -12.14 -13.25 -10.43
N TYR A 557 -11.43 -12.26 -9.90
CA TYR A 557 -10.30 -12.48 -9.01
C TYR A 557 -10.71 -13.32 -7.80
N GLN A 558 -11.81 -12.98 -7.13
CA GLN A 558 -12.30 -13.69 -5.94
C GLN A 558 -12.62 -15.17 -6.27
N VAL A 559 -13.24 -15.43 -7.41
CA VAL A 559 -13.54 -16.80 -7.86
C VAL A 559 -12.25 -17.59 -8.12
N LEU A 560 -11.27 -16.98 -8.78
CA LEU A 560 -9.96 -17.60 -9.02
C LEU A 560 -9.22 -17.87 -7.71
N TRP A 561 -9.27 -16.94 -6.75
CA TRP A 561 -8.65 -17.10 -5.44
C TRP A 561 -9.24 -18.28 -4.67
N VAL A 562 -10.58 -18.44 -4.66
CA VAL A 562 -11.23 -19.57 -4.00
C VAL A 562 -10.83 -20.90 -4.65
N ARG A 563 -10.69 -20.95 -5.99
CA ARG A 563 -10.23 -22.15 -6.70
C ARG A 563 -8.77 -22.47 -6.36
N TYR A 564 -7.91 -21.47 -6.41
CA TYR A 564 -6.50 -21.60 -6.07
C TYR A 564 -6.30 -22.12 -4.65
N MET A 565 -7.03 -21.56 -3.67
CA MET A 565 -6.97 -22.01 -2.28
C MET A 565 -7.47 -23.44 -2.09
N LYS A 566 -8.50 -23.88 -2.84
CA LYS A 566 -8.95 -25.28 -2.80
C LYS A 566 -7.88 -26.21 -3.34
N GLU A 567 -7.32 -25.92 -4.52
CA GLU A 567 -6.24 -26.73 -5.11
C GLU A 567 -5.01 -26.82 -4.21
N PHE A 568 -4.63 -25.70 -3.59
CA PHE A 568 -3.54 -25.67 -2.63
C PHE A 568 -3.81 -26.54 -1.40
N LEU A 569 -5.03 -26.48 -0.86
CA LEU A 569 -5.44 -27.29 0.29
C LEU A 569 -5.41 -28.79 -0.06
N TYR A 570 -5.89 -29.17 -1.26
CA TYR A 570 -5.85 -30.55 -1.74
C TYR A 570 -4.42 -31.07 -1.88
N LYS A 571 -3.52 -30.32 -2.53
CA LYS A 571 -2.10 -30.71 -2.64
C LYS A 571 -1.44 -30.85 -1.27
N THR A 572 -1.77 -29.98 -0.33
CA THR A 572 -1.22 -30.05 1.04
C THR A 572 -1.73 -31.28 1.78
N LEU A 573 -3.03 -31.60 1.65
CA LEU A 573 -3.62 -32.81 2.22
C LEU A 573 -3.00 -34.07 1.63
N GLU A 574 -2.76 -34.09 0.31
CA GLU A 574 -2.14 -35.22 -0.39
C GLU A 574 -0.70 -35.48 0.09
N ILE A 575 0.10 -34.41 0.25
CA ILE A 575 1.47 -34.52 0.81
C ILE A 575 1.43 -35.05 2.25
N VAL A 576 0.49 -34.58 3.09
CA VAL A 576 0.36 -35.06 4.47
C VAL A 576 -0.06 -36.54 4.49
N SER A 577 -0.97 -36.97 3.60
CA SER A 577 -1.35 -38.38 3.50
C SER A 577 -0.20 -39.27 3.02
N GLU A 578 0.61 -38.83 2.05
CA GLU A 578 1.79 -39.57 1.61
C GLU A 578 2.86 -39.67 2.72
N GLU A 579 3.00 -38.64 3.55
CA GLU A 579 3.94 -38.66 4.68
C GLU A 579 3.44 -39.59 5.81
N GLU A 580 2.12 -39.63 6.07
CA GLU A 580 1.52 -40.58 7.00
C GLU A 580 1.66 -42.04 6.52
N GLU A 581 1.42 -42.32 5.23
CA GLU A 581 1.60 -43.66 4.64
C GLU A 581 3.05 -44.14 4.75
N ASN A 582 4.02 -43.28 4.40
CA ASN A 582 5.45 -43.58 4.53
C ASN A 582 5.84 -43.89 5.99
N ILE A 583 5.31 -43.16 6.97
CA ILE A 583 5.57 -43.43 8.39
C ILE A 583 4.97 -44.79 8.82
N THR A 584 3.77 -45.14 8.32
CA THR A 584 3.16 -46.43 8.63
C THR A 584 3.91 -47.61 8.02
N ASP A 585 4.43 -47.48 6.80
CA ASP A 585 5.21 -48.54 6.15
C ASP A 585 6.58 -48.74 6.81
N VAL A 586 7.24 -47.65 7.24
CA VAL A 586 8.47 -47.74 8.03
C VAL A 586 8.23 -48.47 9.37
N LYS A 587 7.10 -48.19 10.04
CA LYS A 587 6.72 -48.91 11.28
C LYS A 587 6.47 -50.40 11.03
N ARG A 588 5.79 -50.76 9.93
CA ARG A 588 5.58 -52.18 9.55
C ARG A 588 6.90 -52.91 9.32
N GLY A 589 7.82 -52.32 8.56
CA GLY A 589 9.15 -52.89 8.30
C GLY A 589 9.99 -53.07 9.57
N LEU A 590 9.89 -52.15 10.54
CA LEU A 590 10.55 -52.28 11.85
C LEU A 590 9.98 -53.44 12.67
N THR A 591 8.65 -53.65 12.68
CA THR A 591 8.01 -54.79 13.37
C THR A 591 8.29 -56.15 12.73
N GLU A 592 8.46 -56.22 11.40
CA GLU A 592 8.87 -57.46 10.74
C GLU A 592 10.34 -57.77 11.00
N SER A 593 11.20 -56.74 11.02
CA SER A 593 12.63 -56.89 11.34
C SER A 593 12.86 -57.32 12.80
N THR A 594 11.99 -56.92 13.74
CA THR A 594 12.06 -57.39 15.14
C THR A 594 11.50 -58.80 15.35
N LYS A 595 10.68 -59.32 14.42
CA LYS A 595 10.21 -60.73 14.45
C LYS A 595 11.21 -61.71 13.83
N LEU A 596 12.24 -61.22 13.15
CA LEU A 596 13.25 -62.02 12.44
C LEU A 596 14.61 -62.08 13.14
N LEU A 597 14.73 -61.55 14.36
CA LEU A 597 15.92 -61.71 15.20
C LEU A 597 15.66 -62.88 16.19
N PRO A 598 16.47 -63.97 16.14
CA PRO A 598 16.28 -65.15 16.98
C PRO A 598 16.58 -64.91 18.46
#